data_AF-A0A1B7WB91-F1
#
_entry.id   AF-A0A1B7WB91-F1
#
_cell.length_a   1.000
_cell.length_b   1.000
_cell.length_c   1.000
_cell.angle_alpha   90.00
_cell.angle_beta   90.00
_cell.angle_gamma   90.00
#
_symmetry.space_group_name_H-M   'P 1'
#
loop_
_entity.id
_entity.type
_entity.pdbx_description
1 polymer ?
#
loop_
_entity_poly.entity_id
_entity_poly.type
_entity_poly.pdbx_seq_one_letter_code
_entity_poly.pdbx_strand_id
1 'polypeptide(L)'
;MPLVMDHILPSSLGGSDERENLAACCYRCNEFKGAKIKANDPVTNESISLFNPRLQRWLDHFQWANGGTHIIGITAIGRGTVLALRLNN
;
A
#
# COMPACT_ATOMS: atom_id res chain seq x y z
N MET A 1 7.58 -2.18 -15.97
CA MET A 1 6.95 -3.22 -15.11
C MET A 1 5.45 -3.18 -15.37
N PRO A 2 4.80 -4.30 -15.74
CA PRO A 2 3.36 -4.31 -15.99
C PRO A 2 2.59 -4.02 -14.70
N LEU A 3 1.44 -3.36 -14.85
CA LEU A 3 0.48 -3.19 -13.77
C LEU A 3 -0.45 -4.40 -13.73
N VAL A 4 -0.84 -4.78 -12.53
CA VAL A 4 -1.85 -5.81 -12.25
C VAL A 4 -2.98 -5.21 -11.42
N MET A 5 -4.15 -5.84 -11.46
CA MET A 5 -5.25 -5.48 -10.57
C MET A 5 -5.07 -6.16 -9.22
N ASP A 6 -5.05 -5.36 -8.16
CA ASP A 6 -4.94 -5.80 -6.78
C ASP A 6 -6.20 -5.41 -6.01
N HIS A 7 -6.68 -6.33 -5.18
CA HIS A 7 -7.84 -6.13 -4.32
C HIS A 7 -7.43 -5.45 -3.02
N ILE A 8 -8.00 -4.29 -2.71
CA ILE A 8 -7.78 -3.55 -1.45
C ILE A 8 -8.13 -4.43 -0.25
N LEU A 9 -9.35 -4.98 -0.23
CA LEU A 9 -9.71 -6.13 0.60
C LEU A 9 -9.47 -7.40 -0.25
N PRO A 10 -8.52 -8.28 0.10
CA PRO A 10 -8.23 -9.49 -0.65
C PRO A 10 -9.46 -10.38 -0.86
N SER A 11 -9.54 -11.04 -2.02
CA SER A 11 -10.61 -12.01 -2.31
C SER A 11 -10.66 -13.16 -1.31
N SER A 12 -9.50 -13.60 -0.80
CA SER A 12 -9.40 -14.60 0.28
C SER A 12 -10.03 -14.16 1.60
N LEU A 13 -10.31 -12.86 1.76
CA LEU A 13 -11.01 -12.26 2.90
C LEU A 13 -12.40 -11.75 2.53
N GLY A 14 -12.94 -12.17 1.37
CA GLY A 14 -14.28 -11.79 0.91
C GLY A 14 -14.34 -10.48 0.10
N GLY A 15 -13.20 -9.97 -0.38
CA GLY A 15 -13.18 -8.82 -1.29
C GLY A 15 -13.88 -9.07 -2.62
N SER A 16 -14.64 -8.08 -3.09
CA SER A 16 -15.34 -8.13 -4.38
C SER A 16 -14.44 -7.73 -5.56
N ASP A 17 -14.85 -8.09 -6.77
CA ASP A 17 -14.22 -7.65 -8.03
C ASP A 17 -14.73 -6.27 -8.51
N GLU A 18 -15.45 -5.55 -7.63
CA GLU A 18 -15.96 -4.21 -7.94
C GLU A 18 -14.82 -3.19 -7.99
N ARG A 19 -14.99 -2.18 -8.85
CA ARG A 19 -13.97 -1.16 -9.13
C ARG A 19 -13.48 -0.45 -7.86
N GLU A 20 -14.35 -0.27 -6.88
CA GLU A 20 -14.10 0.39 -5.60
C GLU A 20 -13.17 -0.44 -4.69
N ASN A 21 -13.10 -1.77 -4.90
CA ASN A 21 -12.17 -2.66 -4.20
C ASN A 21 -10.90 -2.95 -5.02
N LEU A 22 -10.83 -2.55 -6.28
CA LEU A 22 -9.69 -2.85 -7.15
C LEU A 22 -8.78 -1.63 -7.36
N ALA A 23 -7.47 -1.84 -7.36
CA ALA A 23 -6.47 -0.81 -7.70
C ALA A 23 -5.38 -1.37 -8.59
N ALA A 24 -4.90 -0.56 -9.54
CA ALA A 24 -3.74 -0.94 -10.35
C ALA A 24 -2.46 -0.76 -9.54
N CYS A 25 -1.65 -1.80 -9.44
CA CYS A 25 -0.36 -1.74 -8.75
C CYS A 25 0.71 -2.55 -9.49
N CYS A 26 1.96 -2.47 -9.04
CA CYS A 26 3.01 -3.27 -9.61
C CYS A 26 2.88 -4.75 -9.22
N TYR A 27 3.25 -5.68 -10.11
CA TYR A 27 3.19 -7.12 -9.80
C TYR A 27 3.89 -7.48 -8.48
N ARG A 28 5.10 -6.96 -8.23
CA ARG A 28 5.84 -7.22 -6.97
C ARG A 28 5.12 -6.65 -5.76
N CYS A 29 4.50 -5.48 -5.90
CA CYS A 29 3.75 -4.81 -4.84
C CYS A 29 2.52 -5.65 -4.45
N ASN A 30 1.81 -6.19 -5.44
CA ASN A 30 0.70 -7.12 -5.25
C ASN A 30 1.14 -8.37 -4.48
N GLU A 31 2.24 -9.01 -4.91
CA GLU A 31 2.82 -10.19 -4.25
C GLU A 31 3.26 -9.88 -2.81
N PHE A 32 3.92 -8.74 -2.60
CA PHE A 32 4.32 -8.31 -1.26
C PHE A 32 3.12 -7.97 -0.38
N LYS A 33 2.02 -7.45 -0.92
CA LYS A 33 0.78 -7.27 -0.16
C LYS A 33 0.19 -8.63 0.21
N GLY A 34 -0.06 -9.48 -0.77
CA GLY A 34 -0.82 -10.72 -0.61
C GLY A 34 -2.15 -10.46 0.10
N ALA A 35 -2.45 -11.27 1.12
CA ALA A 35 -3.65 -11.12 1.93
C ALA A 35 -3.56 -10.04 3.05
N LYS A 36 -2.49 -9.24 3.10
CA LYS A 36 -2.34 -8.22 4.16
C LYS A 36 -3.24 -7.02 3.88
N ILE A 37 -3.98 -6.62 4.91
CA ILE A 37 -4.76 -5.36 4.96
C ILE A 37 -4.23 -4.38 6.01
N LYS A 38 -3.31 -4.85 6.86
CA LYS A 38 -2.69 -4.08 7.93
C LYS A 38 -1.17 -4.30 7.96
N ALA A 39 -0.47 -3.36 8.56
CA ALA A 39 0.94 -3.44 8.91
C ALA A 39 1.19 -2.72 10.23
N ASN A 40 2.33 -2.96 10.86
CA ASN A 40 2.73 -2.19 12.02
C ASN A 40 3.41 -0.89 11.56
N ASP A 41 3.06 0.24 12.17
CA ASP A 41 3.85 1.45 12.01
C ASP A 41 5.23 1.26 12.65
N PRO A 42 6.35 1.44 11.91
CA PRO A 42 7.69 1.26 12.48
C PRO A 42 8.03 2.22 13.63
N VAL A 43 7.28 3.32 13.80
CA VAL A 43 7.52 4.30 14.86
C VAL A 43 6.73 3.98 16.13
N THR A 44 5.42 3.72 16.02
CA THR A 44 4.56 3.48 17.20
C THR A 44 4.33 2.00 17.50
N ASN A 45 4.68 1.11 16.57
CA ASN A 45 4.34 -0.31 16.57
C ASN A 45 2.82 -0.61 16.61
N GLU A 46 1.98 0.39 16.35
CA GLU A 46 0.54 0.20 16.26
C GLU A 46 0.16 -0.47 14.93
N SER A 47 -0.87 -1.33 14.98
CA SER A 47 -1.40 -1.97 13.79
C SER A 47 -2.28 -0.98 13.01
N ILE A 48 -1.80 -0.54 11.86
CA ILE A 48 -2.47 0.40 10.96
C ILE A 48 -3.00 -0.29 9.71
N SER A 49 -4.03 0.27 9.09
CA SER A 49 -4.48 -0.19 7.77
C SER A 49 -3.50 0.24 6.70
N LEU A 50 -3.27 -0.63 5.71
CA LEU A 50 -2.51 -0.25 4.52
C LEU A 50 -3.21 0.88 3.76
N PHE A 51 -2.42 1.66 3.02
CA PHE A 51 -2.94 2.76 2.20
C PHE A 51 -3.99 2.27 1.20
N ASN A 52 -5.12 2.97 1.17
CA ASN A 52 -6.22 2.71 0.24
C ASN A 52 -6.27 3.79 -0.85
N PRO A 53 -5.81 3.51 -2.09
CA PRO A 53 -5.77 4.51 -3.17
C PRO A 53 -7.15 4.94 -3.67
N ARG A 54 -8.23 4.25 -3.29
CA ARG A 54 -9.62 4.63 -3.63
C ARG A 54 -10.21 5.64 -2.65
N LEU A 55 -9.67 5.72 -1.44
CA LEU A 55 -10.19 6.59 -0.36
C LEU A 55 -9.21 7.65 0.10
N GLN A 56 -7.91 7.49 -0.17
CA GLN A 56 -6.85 8.32 0.39
C GLN A 56 -6.03 8.99 -0.71
N ARG A 57 -5.62 10.24 -0.48
CA ARG A 57 -4.79 10.99 -1.42
C ARG A 57 -3.32 10.63 -1.19
N TRP A 58 -2.60 10.35 -2.27
CA TRP A 58 -1.18 9.99 -2.21
C TRP A 58 -0.33 11.01 -1.45
N LEU A 59 -0.51 12.31 -1.77
CA LEU A 59 0.30 13.41 -1.22
C LEU A 59 0.10 13.64 0.29
N ASP A 60 -0.98 13.10 0.88
CA ASP A 60 -1.22 13.21 2.31
C ASP A 60 -0.41 12.17 3.10
N HIS A 61 0.01 11.09 2.45
CA HIS A 61 0.65 9.94 3.10
C HIS A 61 2.09 9.71 2.66
N PHE A 62 2.48 10.15 1.46
CA PHE A 62 3.77 9.86 0.86
C PHE A 62 4.45 11.09 0.29
N GLN A 63 5.78 11.07 0.31
CA GLN A 63 6.63 12.03 -0.38
C GLN A 63 7.77 11.31 -1.11
N TRP A 64 8.32 11.99 -2.11
CA TRP A 64 9.53 11.55 -2.78
C TRP A 64 10.76 12.07 -2.04
N ALA A 65 11.77 11.21 -1.89
CA ALA A 65 13.08 11.51 -1.33
C ALA A 65 14.19 11.06 -2.28
N ASN A 66 15.44 11.37 -1.95
CA ASN A 66 16.63 10.93 -2.69
C ASN A 66 16.53 11.24 -4.20
N GLY A 67 16.15 12.47 -4.54
CA GLY A 67 16.00 12.91 -5.93
C GLY A 67 14.87 12.22 -6.71
N GLY A 68 13.85 11.68 -6.02
CA GLY A 68 12.72 11.00 -6.67
C GLY A 68 12.87 9.48 -6.80
N THR A 69 13.87 8.90 -6.16
CA THR A 69 14.14 7.45 -6.24
C THR A 69 13.54 6.66 -5.08
N HIS A 70 13.14 7.33 -4.00
CA HIS A 70 12.61 6.70 -2.81
C HIS A 70 11.27 7.31 -2.42
N ILE A 71 10.32 6.45 -2.06
CA ILE A 71 9.06 6.82 -1.46
C ILE A 71 9.22 6.75 0.05
N ILE A 72 8.93 7.85 0.74
CA ILE A 72 8.88 7.92 2.19
C ILE A 72 7.44 8.10 2.67
N GLY A 73 7.09 7.39 3.73
CA GLY A 73 5.81 7.56 4.41
C GLY A 73 5.88 8.68 5.45
N ILE A 74 5.03 9.69 5.31
CA ILE A 74 4.98 10.84 6.24
C ILE A 74 3.89 10.71 7.31
N THR A 75 3.08 9.65 7.23
CA THR A 75 2.07 9.26 8.22
C THR A 75 2.28 7.82 8.65
N ALA A 76 1.65 7.37 9.74
CA ALA A 76 1.72 5.97 10.19
C ALA A 76 1.29 4.98 9.09
N ILE A 77 0.19 5.30 8.39
CA ILE A 77 -0.31 4.55 7.23
C ILE A 77 0.76 4.51 6.13
N GLY A 78 1.34 5.66 5.78
CA GLY A 78 2.36 5.74 4.74
C GLY A 78 3.60 4.92 5.08
N ARG A 79 4.12 5.02 6.32
CA ARG A 79 5.32 4.31 6.76
C ARG A 79 5.11 2.80 6.75
N GLY A 80 4.01 2.33 7.34
CA GLY A 80 3.70 0.90 7.34
C GLY A 80 3.44 0.37 5.92
N THR A 81 2.83 1.16 5.03
CA THR A 81 2.63 0.78 3.62
C THR A 81 3.95 0.63 2.86
N VAL A 82 4.86 1.60 2.97
CA VAL A 82 6.18 1.55 2.31
C VAL A 82 6.92 0.27 2.68
N LEU A 83 6.91 -0.10 3.96
CA LEU A 83 7.57 -1.30 4.45
C LEU A 83 6.85 -2.58 4.03
N ALA A 84 5.53 -2.64 4.22
CA ALA A 84 4.73 -3.83 3.93
C ALA A 84 4.74 -4.20 2.45
N LEU A 85 4.71 -3.20 1.56
CA LEU A 85 4.70 -3.40 0.11
C LEU A 85 6.08 -3.33 -0.52
N ARG A 86 7.12 -3.04 0.28
CA ARG A 86 8.51 -2.89 -0.16
C ARG A 86 8.65 -1.94 -1.36
N LEU A 87 8.09 -0.73 -1.25
CA LEU A 87 7.96 0.21 -2.37
C LEU A 87 9.30 0.72 -2.95
N ASN A 88 10.42 0.49 -2.26
CA ASN A 88 11.76 0.97 -2.63
C ASN A 88 12.71 -0.18 -3.06
N ASN A 89 12.18 -1.31 -3.55
CA ASN A 89 12.92 -2.53 -3.89
C ASN A 89 12.80 -2.98 -5.35
#